data_AF-A0A7C1KJX1-F1
#
_entry.id   AF-A0A7C1KJX1-F1
#
_cell.length_a   1.000
_cell.length_b   1.000
_cell.length_c   1.000
_cell.angle_alpha   90.00
_cell.angle_beta   90.00
_cell.angle_gamma   90.00
#
_symmetry.space_group_name_H-M   'P 1'
#
loop_
_entity.id
_entity.type
_entity.pdbx_description
1 polymer ?
#
loop_
_entity_poly.entity_id
_entity_poly.type
_entity_poly.pdbx_seq_one_letter_code
_entity_poly.pdbx_strand_id
1 'polypeptide(L)'
;AALTGSGNTHMGYFAGSNQTSATGTIKLGKQAGQNSNVSNLLFIDNSNTATPLIWGDFAADSVIINGDLRATGYSGGANAWTNESDRRLKKNIEPIDNALSKVLRLQGVEFDWRDDRRKRSVGFIAQDVASVIPEVVDAGETYSMQTSQITAVLVEAVKEQQRQIRTLFVIVLFLVIIIGVLWFRKSKIKYLAVE
;
A
#
# COMPACT_ATOMS: atom_id res chain seq x y z
N ALA A 1 45.89 15.01 7.29
CA ALA A 1 45.16 16.15 7.91
C ALA A 1 44.71 15.70 9.29
N ALA A 2 44.89 16.55 10.32
CA ALA A 2 44.40 16.24 11.66
C ALA A 2 42.87 16.07 11.62
N LEU A 3 42.38 14.95 12.14
CA LEU A 3 40.95 14.69 12.33
C LEU A 3 40.47 15.66 13.41
N THR A 4 39.78 16.75 13.03
CA THR A 4 39.25 17.72 14.02
C THR A 4 37.90 17.27 14.60
N GLY A 5 37.30 16.24 14.02
CA GLY A 5 36.07 15.64 14.48
C GLY A 5 36.23 14.75 15.71
N SER A 6 35.41 14.94 16.75
CA SER A 6 35.36 14.13 17.96
C SER A 6 34.07 13.31 18.08
N GLY A 7 34.04 12.31 18.97
CA GLY A 7 32.85 11.52 19.27
C GLY A 7 32.41 10.55 18.16
N ASN A 8 33.34 10.11 17.31
CA ASN A 8 33.05 9.21 16.20
C ASN A 8 33.30 7.74 16.57
N THR A 9 32.46 6.85 16.07
CA THR A 9 32.64 5.38 16.15
C THR A 9 32.74 4.81 14.74
N HIS A 10 33.95 4.48 14.30
CA HIS A 10 34.19 3.89 12.98
C HIS A 10 34.74 2.47 13.13
N MET A 11 34.08 1.50 12.49
CA MET A 11 34.47 0.09 12.52
C MET A 11 34.44 -0.49 11.12
N GLY A 12 35.56 -0.98 10.61
CA GLY A 12 35.69 -1.59 9.28
C GLY A 12 36.85 -1.02 8.48
N TYR A 13 37.34 -1.78 7.48
CA TYR A 13 38.45 -1.35 6.63
C TYR A 13 38.08 -0.06 5.89
N PHE A 14 38.82 1.03 6.14
CA PHE A 14 38.56 2.38 5.61
C PHE A 14 37.20 3.02 5.97
N ALA A 15 36.48 2.50 6.98
CA ALA A 15 35.28 3.17 7.51
C ALA A 15 35.62 4.60 7.95
N GLY A 16 34.88 5.60 7.46
CA GLY A 16 35.08 7.01 7.79
C GLY A 16 36.40 7.63 7.30
N SER A 17 37.19 6.93 6.49
CA SER A 17 38.44 7.48 5.96
C SER A 17 38.21 8.77 5.14
N ASN A 18 39.21 9.65 5.13
CA ASN A 18 39.17 11.00 4.53
C ASN A 18 38.13 11.97 5.12
N GLN A 19 37.47 11.60 6.21
CA GLN A 19 36.78 12.57 7.06
C GLN A 19 37.81 13.49 7.70
N THR A 20 37.58 14.80 7.67
CA THR A 20 38.45 15.80 8.29
C THR A 20 37.79 16.46 9.50
N SER A 21 36.47 16.67 9.49
CA SER A 21 35.79 17.52 10.49
C SER A 21 34.50 16.96 11.10
N ALA A 22 33.92 15.86 10.59
CA ALA A 22 32.64 15.37 11.12
C ALA A 22 32.75 14.88 12.57
N THR A 23 31.74 15.17 13.37
CA THR A 23 31.64 14.80 14.79
C THR A 23 30.43 13.89 15.00
N GLY A 24 30.45 13.03 16.02
CA GLY A 24 29.27 12.26 16.41
C GLY A 24 28.79 11.23 15.37
N THR A 25 29.65 10.77 14.46
CA THR A 25 29.26 9.84 13.40
C THR A 25 29.47 8.38 13.82
N ILE A 26 28.56 7.50 13.39
CA ILE A 26 28.71 6.05 13.52
C ILE A 26 28.82 5.46 12.12
N LYS A 27 29.94 4.79 11.82
CA LYS A 27 30.23 4.22 10.49
C LYS A 27 30.68 2.76 10.64
N LEU A 28 29.89 1.82 10.13
CA LEU A 28 30.12 0.38 10.30
C LEU A 28 30.21 -0.32 8.94
N GLY A 29 31.33 -0.98 8.70
CA GLY A 29 31.64 -1.81 7.53
C GLY A 29 32.68 -1.20 6.58
N LYS A 30 33.08 -1.99 5.56
CA LYS A 30 34.17 -1.63 4.64
C LYS A 30 33.83 -0.34 3.89
N GLN A 31 34.68 0.69 4.02
CA GLN A 31 34.53 2.00 3.37
C GLN A 31 33.22 2.75 3.70
N ALA A 32 32.48 2.34 4.73
CA ALA A 32 31.25 2.99 5.15
C ALA A 32 31.48 4.48 5.47
N GLY A 33 30.72 5.37 4.84
CA GLY A 33 30.79 6.82 5.04
C GLY A 33 32.17 7.43 4.74
N GLN A 34 32.96 6.81 3.86
CA GLN A 34 34.22 7.37 3.35
C GLN A 34 33.97 8.73 2.69
N ASN A 35 34.87 9.69 2.89
CA ASN A 35 34.76 11.09 2.43
C ASN A 35 33.57 11.91 2.98
N SER A 36 32.66 11.31 3.77
CA SER A 36 31.56 12.04 4.38
C SER A 36 32.04 12.88 5.55
N ASN A 37 31.89 14.20 5.43
CA ASN A 37 32.23 15.22 6.43
C ASN A 37 31.01 15.79 7.16
N VAL A 38 29.87 15.10 7.09
CA VAL A 38 28.64 15.50 7.77
C VAL A 38 28.57 14.84 9.15
N SER A 39 28.39 15.66 10.19
CA SER A 39 28.26 15.22 11.58
C SER A 39 26.94 14.50 11.85
N ASN A 40 26.87 13.76 12.95
CA ASN A 40 25.65 13.13 13.48
C ASN A 40 24.99 12.10 12.54
N LEU A 41 25.75 11.52 11.60
CA LEU A 41 25.22 10.50 10.69
C LEU A 41 25.53 9.07 11.13
N LEU A 42 24.61 8.17 10.82
CA LEU A 42 24.78 6.72 10.83
C LEU A 42 25.02 6.21 9.40
N PHE A 43 26.06 5.40 9.21
CA PHE A 43 26.30 4.63 7.98
C PHE A 43 26.57 3.16 8.34
N ILE A 44 25.80 2.25 7.76
CA ILE A 44 26.10 0.81 7.81
C ILE A 44 26.08 0.28 6.37
N ASP A 45 27.27 -0.06 5.86
CA ASP A 45 27.45 -0.58 4.49
C ASP A 45 28.80 -1.31 4.36
N ASN A 46 28.99 -2.08 3.28
CA ASN A 46 30.25 -2.74 2.96
C ASN A 46 30.97 -2.11 1.74
N SER A 47 30.55 -0.92 1.33
CA SER A 47 31.09 -0.16 0.20
C SER A 47 31.06 1.36 0.45
N ASN A 48 31.75 2.12 -0.42
CA ASN A 48 31.63 3.57 -0.47
C ASN A 48 30.45 3.96 -1.37
N THR A 49 29.30 4.26 -0.78
CA THR A 49 28.06 4.61 -1.49
C THR A 49 27.33 5.79 -0.85
N ALA A 50 26.56 6.52 -1.67
CA ALA A 50 25.65 7.57 -1.19
C ALA A 50 24.35 7.00 -0.59
N THR A 51 24.01 5.75 -0.89
CA THR A 51 22.80 5.05 -0.42
C THR A 51 23.19 3.79 0.35
N PRO A 52 23.74 3.94 1.57
CA PRO A 52 24.21 2.78 2.34
C PRO A 52 23.03 1.92 2.77
N LEU A 53 23.22 0.62 3.02
CA LEU A 53 22.14 -0.29 3.44
C LEU A 53 21.29 0.29 4.59
N ILE A 54 21.95 0.87 5.60
CA ILE A 54 21.30 1.67 6.65
C ILE A 54 21.99 3.04 6.72
N TRP A 55 21.18 4.09 6.63
CA TRP A 55 21.56 5.48 6.83
C TRP A 55 20.75 6.08 7.98
N GLY A 56 21.26 7.13 8.60
CA GLY A 56 20.46 7.90 9.55
C GLY A 56 21.08 9.23 9.91
N ASP A 57 20.25 10.10 10.47
CA ASP A 57 20.64 11.40 11.01
C ASP A 57 20.16 11.46 12.46
N PHE A 58 21.11 11.45 13.40
CA PHE A 58 20.84 11.51 14.83
C PHE A 58 20.32 12.88 15.27
N ALA A 59 20.57 13.96 14.51
CA ALA A 59 20.01 15.27 14.83
C ALA A 59 18.54 15.39 14.41
N ALA A 60 18.13 14.63 13.38
CA ALA A 60 16.76 14.58 12.89
C ALA A 60 15.94 13.41 13.48
N ASP A 61 16.52 12.61 14.39
CA ASP A 61 15.95 11.37 14.91
C ASP A 61 15.42 10.45 13.80
N SER A 62 16.20 10.30 12.72
CA SER A 62 15.76 9.61 11.50
C SER A 62 16.68 8.45 11.12
N VAL A 63 16.07 7.35 10.68
CA VAL A 63 16.74 6.19 10.08
C VAL A 63 16.11 5.88 8.73
N ILE A 64 16.94 5.61 7.74
CA ILE A 64 16.56 5.19 6.40
C ILE A 64 17.17 3.81 6.14
N ILE A 65 16.33 2.86 5.76
CA ILE A 65 16.75 1.55 5.27
C ILE A 65 16.65 1.60 3.75
N ASN A 66 17.79 1.61 3.04
CA ASN A 66 17.81 1.71 1.58
C ASN A 66 17.57 0.36 0.88
N GLY A 67 17.59 -0.74 1.62
CA GLY A 67 17.22 -2.08 1.15
C GLY A 67 15.84 -2.53 1.64
N ASP A 68 15.54 -3.81 1.43
CA ASP A 68 14.28 -4.40 1.90
C ASP A 68 14.27 -4.56 3.42
N LEU A 69 13.17 -4.13 4.07
CA LEU A 69 12.94 -4.31 5.50
C LEU A 69 11.87 -5.39 5.75
N ARG A 70 12.28 -6.53 6.31
CA ARG A 70 11.36 -7.59 6.76
C ARG A 70 11.26 -7.61 8.28
N ALA A 71 10.19 -7.02 8.83
CA ALA A 71 9.90 -7.05 10.26
C ALA A 71 9.03 -8.26 10.63
N THR A 72 9.49 -9.13 11.53
CA THR A 72 8.77 -10.33 11.98
C THR A 72 7.98 -10.11 13.28
N GLY A 73 8.19 -8.97 13.95
CA GLY A 73 7.51 -8.58 15.17
C GLY A 73 6.44 -7.50 14.97
N TYR A 74 5.94 -6.94 16.08
CA TYR A 74 5.02 -5.80 16.04
C TYR A 74 5.73 -4.57 15.48
N SER A 75 5.16 -4.00 14.41
CA SER A 75 5.59 -2.74 13.81
C SER A 75 4.45 -1.75 13.94
N GLY A 76 4.67 -0.65 14.67
CA GLY A 76 3.67 0.37 14.89
C GLY A 76 4.32 1.75 14.96
N GLY A 77 3.52 2.79 14.75
CA GLY A 77 3.96 4.18 14.83
C GLY A 77 2.78 5.09 15.13
N ALA A 78 3.07 6.32 15.58
CA ALA A 78 2.05 7.35 15.79
C ALA A 78 1.59 8.01 14.48
N ASN A 79 2.35 7.81 13.39
CA ASN A 79 2.08 8.38 12.07
C ASN A 79 1.59 7.32 11.08
N ALA A 80 0.92 7.74 10.02
CA ALA A 80 0.43 6.85 8.97
C ALA A 80 1.58 6.25 8.16
N TRP A 81 1.40 5.00 7.72
CA TRP A 81 2.28 4.37 6.74
C TRP A 81 2.04 4.98 5.36
N THR A 82 3.05 5.64 4.79
CA THR A 82 2.97 6.24 3.46
C THR A 82 3.65 5.34 2.43
N ASN A 83 3.05 5.24 1.25
CA ASN A 83 3.63 4.55 0.11
C ASN A 83 3.76 5.56 -1.04
N GLU A 84 4.84 5.48 -1.80
CA GLU A 84 5.01 6.34 -2.97
C GLU A 84 3.91 6.06 -4.01
N SER A 85 3.21 7.10 -4.45
CA SER A 85 2.10 6.98 -5.39
C SER A 85 2.10 8.02 -6.51
N ASP A 86 3.22 8.73 -6.70
CA ASP A 86 3.38 9.79 -7.71
C ASP A 86 3.21 9.22 -9.13
N ARG A 87 2.45 9.91 -9.97
CA ARG A 87 2.21 9.54 -11.37
C ARG A 87 3.53 9.42 -12.16
N ARG A 88 4.54 10.23 -11.85
CA ARG A 88 5.86 10.22 -12.53
C ARG A 88 6.64 8.93 -12.30
N LEU A 89 6.34 8.22 -11.21
CA LEU A 89 6.97 6.94 -10.86
C LEU A 89 6.23 5.74 -11.48
N LYS A 90 5.11 5.99 -12.19
CA LYS A 90 4.22 4.95 -12.73
C LYS A 90 4.22 4.97 -14.26
N LYS A 91 4.15 3.78 -14.87
CA LYS A 91 4.02 3.56 -16.31
C LYS A 91 2.87 2.60 -16.58
N ASN A 92 2.35 2.58 -17.81
CA ASN A 92 1.25 1.70 -18.24
C ASN A 92 0.03 1.76 -17.29
N ILE A 93 -0.45 2.99 -17.02
CA ILE A 93 -1.55 3.22 -16.07
C ILE A 93 -2.88 2.94 -16.78
N GLU A 94 -3.56 1.88 -16.35
CA GLU A 94 -4.86 1.46 -16.87
C GLU A 94 -5.94 1.48 -15.77
N PRO A 95 -7.23 1.70 -16.10
CA PRO A 95 -8.33 1.54 -15.16
C PRO A 95 -8.44 0.12 -14.60
N ILE A 96 -8.97 -0.03 -13.38
CA ILE A 96 -9.25 -1.34 -12.81
C ILE A 96 -10.62 -1.80 -13.32
N ASP A 97 -10.63 -2.68 -14.31
CA ASP A 97 -11.85 -3.25 -14.87
C ASP A 97 -12.34 -4.47 -14.07
N ASN A 98 -13.65 -4.75 -14.22
CA ASN A 98 -14.38 -5.84 -13.55
C ASN A 98 -14.19 -5.86 -12.03
N ALA A 99 -14.03 -4.69 -11.42
CA ALA A 99 -13.69 -4.53 -10.02
C ALA A 99 -14.78 -5.13 -9.12
N LEU A 100 -16.06 -4.91 -9.44
CA LEU A 100 -17.16 -5.49 -8.68
C LEU A 100 -17.14 -7.03 -8.75
N SER A 101 -16.93 -7.60 -9.94
CA SER A 101 -16.82 -9.05 -10.11
C SER A 101 -15.65 -9.64 -9.31
N LYS A 102 -14.48 -8.97 -9.30
CA LYS A 102 -13.34 -9.36 -8.48
C LYS A 102 -13.71 -9.37 -6.99
N VAL A 103 -14.28 -8.27 -6.49
CA VAL A 103 -14.67 -8.15 -5.07
C VAL A 103 -15.70 -9.20 -4.67
N LEU A 104 -16.68 -9.48 -5.52
CA LEU A 104 -17.71 -10.51 -5.26
C LEU A 104 -17.16 -11.94 -5.19
N ARG A 105 -15.96 -12.19 -5.74
CA ARG A 105 -15.26 -13.48 -5.65
C ARG A 105 -14.36 -13.59 -4.41
N LEU A 106 -14.08 -12.48 -3.72
CA LEU A 106 -13.27 -12.49 -2.51
C LEU A 106 -14.12 -12.87 -1.30
N GLN A 107 -13.48 -13.56 -0.35
CA GLN A 107 -14.11 -13.95 0.91
C GLN A 107 -13.28 -13.42 2.09
N GLY A 108 -13.89 -12.54 2.88
CA GLY A 108 -13.36 -12.20 4.20
C GLY A 108 -13.59 -13.37 5.17
N VAL A 109 -12.58 -13.70 5.97
CA VAL A 109 -12.62 -14.81 6.94
C VAL A 109 -12.21 -14.34 8.33
N GLU A 110 -12.80 -14.98 9.33
CA GLU A 110 -12.27 -15.00 10.70
C GLU A 110 -11.43 -16.25 10.89
N PHE A 111 -10.30 -16.13 11.57
CA PHE A 111 -9.41 -17.25 11.78
C PHE A 111 -8.64 -17.13 13.10
N ASP A 112 -8.29 -18.29 13.64
CA ASP A 112 -7.32 -18.45 14.71
C ASP A 112 -5.97 -18.83 14.11
N TRP A 113 -4.91 -18.28 14.67
CA TRP A 113 -3.55 -18.65 14.27
C TRP A 113 -3.20 -20.01 14.84
N ARG A 114 -2.35 -20.77 14.13
CA ARG A 114 -1.75 -22.00 14.67
C ARG A 114 -0.83 -21.73 15.88
N ASP A 115 -0.35 -20.50 16.04
CA ASP A 115 0.35 -20.04 17.23
C ASP A 115 -0.68 -19.46 18.21
N ASP A 116 -1.02 -20.22 19.24
CA ASP A 116 -2.05 -19.88 20.24
C ASP A 116 -1.76 -18.57 21.01
N ARG A 117 -0.53 -18.05 20.94
CA ARG A 117 -0.19 -16.75 21.54
C ARG A 117 -0.78 -15.57 20.76
N ARG A 118 -1.19 -15.79 19.51
CA ARG A 118 -1.78 -14.75 18.66
C ARG A 118 -3.29 -14.71 18.86
N LYS A 119 -3.84 -13.51 18.79
CA LYS A 119 -5.30 -13.30 18.93
C LYS A 119 -6.02 -13.71 17.65
N ARG A 120 -7.25 -14.20 17.80
CA ARG A 120 -8.21 -14.35 16.72
C ARG A 120 -8.26 -13.07 15.87
N SER A 121 -8.28 -13.25 14.56
CA SER A 121 -8.11 -12.16 13.60
C SER A 121 -9.13 -12.28 12.46
N VAL A 122 -9.37 -11.16 11.78
CA VAL A 122 -10.16 -11.09 10.53
C VAL A 122 -9.19 -10.77 9.39
N GLY A 123 -9.41 -11.37 8.22
CA GLY A 123 -8.60 -11.07 7.04
C GLY A 123 -9.02 -11.90 5.83
N PHE A 124 -8.03 -12.28 5.03
CA PHE A 124 -8.20 -13.08 3.82
C PHE A 124 -7.22 -14.25 3.83
N ILE A 125 -7.56 -15.30 3.08
CA ILE A 125 -6.61 -16.35 2.71
C ILE A 125 -5.88 -15.89 1.44
N ALA A 126 -4.57 -15.70 1.53
CA ALA A 126 -3.78 -15.12 0.44
C ALA A 126 -3.83 -15.95 -0.85
N GLN A 127 -3.93 -17.28 -0.74
CA GLN A 127 -4.07 -18.20 -1.88
C GLN A 127 -5.39 -17.98 -2.63
N ASP A 128 -6.49 -17.76 -1.91
CA ASP A 128 -7.79 -17.49 -2.52
C ASP A 128 -7.77 -16.13 -3.24
N VAL A 129 -7.18 -15.11 -2.59
CA VAL A 129 -6.98 -13.79 -3.20
C VAL A 129 -6.12 -13.87 -4.46
N ALA A 130 -5.04 -14.66 -4.46
CA ALA A 130 -4.15 -14.80 -5.61
C ALA A 130 -4.86 -15.30 -6.88
N SER A 131 -5.94 -16.08 -6.73
CA SER A 131 -6.75 -16.55 -7.86
C SER A 131 -7.67 -15.48 -8.48
N VAL A 132 -7.79 -14.32 -7.83
CA VAL A 132 -8.70 -13.23 -8.22
C VAL A 132 -7.93 -11.94 -8.52
N ILE A 133 -7.00 -11.58 -7.65
CA ILE A 133 -6.19 -10.34 -7.69
C ILE A 133 -4.74 -10.71 -7.34
N PRO A 134 -3.99 -11.37 -8.24
CA PRO A 134 -2.62 -11.80 -7.96
C PRO A 134 -1.67 -10.64 -7.66
N GLU A 135 -1.97 -9.43 -8.12
CA GLU A 135 -1.09 -8.26 -7.99
C GLU A 135 -0.89 -7.80 -6.54
N VAL A 136 -1.81 -8.17 -5.64
CA VAL A 136 -1.71 -7.83 -4.21
C VAL A 136 -1.11 -8.94 -3.37
N VAL A 137 -0.69 -10.06 -3.98
CA VAL A 137 -0.16 -11.24 -3.27
C VAL A 137 1.29 -11.50 -3.69
N ASP A 138 2.16 -11.67 -2.70
CA ASP A 138 3.49 -12.24 -2.90
C ASP A 138 3.43 -13.74 -2.60
N ALA A 139 3.59 -14.54 -3.66
CA ALA A 139 3.49 -16.00 -3.64
C ALA A 139 4.86 -16.67 -3.34
N GLY A 140 5.53 -16.23 -2.28
CA GLY A 140 6.73 -16.86 -1.76
C GLY A 140 6.45 -18.18 -1.03
N GLU A 141 7.45 -18.70 -0.30
CA GLU A 141 7.31 -19.92 0.53
C GLU A 141 6.14 -19.80 1.51
N THR A 142 5.99 -18.63 2.12
CA THR A 142 4.78 -18.22 2.82
C THR A 142 4.10 -17.12 2.03
N TYR A 143 2.87 -17.36 1.60
CA TYR A 143 2.10 -16.35 0.90
C TYR A 143 1.86 -15.15 1.81
N SER A 144 2.08 -13.95 1.28
CA SER A 144 1.79 -12.69 1.97
C SER A 144 1.02 -11.75 1.04
N MET A 145 0.33 -10.75 1.59
CA MET A 145 -0.50 -9.87 0.77
C MET A 145 -0.49 -8.42 1.24
N GLN A 146 -0.64 -7.52 0.27
CA GLN A 146 -0.74 -6.07 0.45
C GLN A 146 -2.21 -5.66 0.59
N THR A 147 -2.81 -5.92 1.75
CA THR A 147 -4.24 -5.67 2.02
C THR A 147 -4.66 -4.22 1.73
N SER A 148 -3.78 -3.24 1.95
CA SER A 148 -4.05 -1.82 1.68
C SER A 148 -4.42 -1.57 0.21
N GLN A 149 -3.84 -2.30 -0.73
CA GLN A 149 -4.08 -2.13 -2.16
C GLN A 149 -5.47 -2.60 -2.60
N ILE A 150 -6.12 -3.51 -1.84
CA ILE A 150 -7.51 -3.93 -2.10
C ILE A 150 -8.47 -2.74 -2.09
N THR A 151 -8.17 -1.70 -1.31
CA THR A 151 -8.96 -0.46 -1.25
C THR A 151 -9.16 0.18 -2.63
N ALA A 152 -8.15 0.16 -3.51
CA ALA A 152 -8.28 0.72 -4.86
C ALA A 152 -9.29 -0.07 -5.70
N VAL A 153 -9.32 -1.40 -5.56
CA VAL A 153 -10.28 -2.27 -6.23
C VAL A 153 -11.69 -2.04 -5.66
N LEU A 154 -11.82 -1.88 -4.34
CA LEU A 154 -13.09 -1.57 -3.69
C LEU A 154 -13.68 -0.24 -4.18
N VAL A 155 -12.84 0.79 -4.39
CA VAL A 155 -13.29 2.08 -4.94
C VAL A 155 -13.93 1.91 -6.33
N GLU A 156 -13.28 1.16 -7.22
CA GLU A 156 -13.84 0.91 -8.56
C GLU A 156 -15.06 -0.02 -8.53
N ALA A 157 -15.09 -0.99 -7.61
CA ALA A 157 -16.24 -1.86 -7.40
C ALA A 157 -17.49 -1.06 -6.95
N VAL A 158 -17.33 -0.11 -6.03
CA VAL A 158 -18.42 0.78 -5.58
C VAL A 158 -18.89 1.67 -6.72
N LYS A 159 -17.98 2.22 -7.53
CA LYS A 159 -18.35 3.01 -8.72
C LYS A 159 -19.12 2.18 -9.75
N GLU A 160 -18.72 0.92 -9.95
CA GLU A 160 -19.41 -0.02 -10.82
C GLU A 160 -20.81 -0.37 -10.29
N GLN A 161 -20.92 -0.69 -9.00
CA GLN A 161 -22.19 -0.92 -8.33
C GLN A 161 -23.12 0.31 -8.45
N GLN A 162 -22.57 1.52 -8.27
CA GLN A 162 -23.34 2.75 -8.41
C GLN A 162 -23.86 2.97 -9.84
N ARG A 163 -23.11 2.54 -10.86
CA ARG A 163 -23.58 2.54 -12.26
C ARG A 163 -24.74 1.57 -12.45
N GLN A 164 -24.65 0.34 -11.93
CA GLN A 164 -25.74 -0.64 -12.00
C GLN A 164 -27.01 -0.13 -11.31
N ILE A 165 -26.89 0.50 -10.13
CA ILE A 165 -28.00 1.12 -9.41
C ILE A 165 -28.67 2.22 -10.24
N ARG A 166 -27.89 3.10 -10.88
CA ARG A 166 -28.44 4.16 -11.75
C ARG A 166 -29.21 3.57 -12.93
N THR A 167 -28.65 2.55 -13.58
CA THR A 167 -29.33 1.85 -14.68
C THR A 167 -30.65 1.23 -14.21
N LEU A 168 -30.65 0.58 -13.05
CA LEU A 168 -31.87 0.00 -12.48
C LEU A 168 -32.93 1.06 -12.18
N PHE A 169 -32.55 2.20 -11.60
CA PHE A 169 -33.48 3.32 -11.35
C PHE A 169 -34.13 3.84 -12.64
N VAL A 170 -33.35 4.00 -13.71
CA VAL A 170 -33.87 4.45 -15.01
C VAL A 170 -34.87 3.43 -15.56
N ILE A 171 -34.55 2.13 -15.51
CA ILE A 171 -35.46 1.06 -15.96
C ILE A 171 -36.77 1.09 -15.17
N VAL A 172 -36.69 1.21 -13.83
CA VAL A 172 -37.87 1.29 -12.98
C VAL A 172 -38.72 2.52 -13.32
N LEU A 173 -38.10 3.68 -13.54
CA LEU A 173 -38.83 4.89 -13.94
C LEU A 173 -39.56 4.70 -15.27
N PHE A 174 -38.92 4.12 -16.28
CA PHE A 174 -39.55 3.80 -17.56
C PHE A 174 -40.74 2.85 -17.39
N LEU A 175 -40.60 1.79 -16.59
CA LEU A 175 -41.68 0.85 -16.30
C LEU A 175 -42.87 1.54 -15.61
N VAL A 176 -42.60 2.41 -14.63
CA VAL A 176 -43.65 3.18 -13.94
C VAL A 176 -44.39 4.10 -14.92
N ILE A 177 -43.67 4.79 -15.81
CA ILE A 177 -44.27 5.65 -16.84
C ILE A 177 -45.15 4.81 -17.78
N ILE A 178 -44.65 3.67 -18.29
CA ILE A 178 -45.40 2.79 -19.20
C ILE A 178 -46.69 2.29 -18.52
N ILE A 179 -46.60 1.83 -17.27
CA ILE A 179 -47.77 1.37 -16.50
C ILE A 179 -48.78 2.51 -16.32
N GLY A 180 -48.32 3.72 -15.99
CA GLY A 180 -49.17 4.90 -15.86
C GLY A 180 -49.90 5.25 -17.17
N VAL A 181 -49.18 5.25 -18.30
CA VAL A 181 -49.76 5.48 -19.63
C VAL A 181 -50.79 4.41 -20.00
N LEU A 182 -50.50 3.14 -19.74
CA LEU A 182 -51.44 2.03 -19.99
C LEU A 182 -52.70 2.15 -19.13
N TRP A 183 -52.55 2.53 -17.86
CA TRP A 183 -53.68 2.75 -16.95
C TRP A 183 -54.56 3.92 -17.42
N PHE A 184 -53.95 5.05 -17.79
CA PHE A 184 -54.67 6.21 -18.33
C PHE A 184 -55.41 5.88 -19.62
N ARG A 185 -54.79 5.11 -20.53
CA ARG A 185 -55.41 4.68 -21.78
C ARG A 185 -56.60 3.75 -21.53
N LYS A 186 -56.49 2.83 -20.56
CA LYS A 186 -57.60 1.95 -20.15
C LYS A 186 -58.74 2.72 -19.49
N SER A 187 -58.46 3.77 -18.71
CA SER A 187 -59.52 4.58 -18.10
C SER A 187 -60.30 5.36 -19.15
N LYS A 188 -59.64 6.00 -20.13
CA LYS A 188 -60.31 6.71 -21.24
C LYS A 188 -61.21 5.80 -22.09
N ILE A 189 -60.79 4.56 -22.36
CA ILE A 189 -61.61 3.60 -23.12
C ILE A 189 -62.91 3.27 -22.36
N LYS A 190 -62.88 3.18 -21.03
CA LYS A 190 -64.10 2.96 -20.23
C LYS A 190 -65.08 4.13 -20.31
N TYR A 191 -64.59 5.37 -20.37
CA TYR A 191 -65.46 6.55 -20.46
C TYR A 191 -66.12 6.70 -21.83
N LEU A 192 -65.45 6.29 -22.91
CA LEU A 192 -65.98 6.36 -24.28
C LEU A 192 -66.95 5.22 -24.64
N ALA A 193 -67.09 4.21 -23.79
CA ALA A 193 -67.95 3.04 -24.02
C ALA A 193 -69.31 3.12 -23.28
N VAL A 194 -69.62 4.27 -22.65
CA VAL A 194 -70.84 4.48 -21.82
C VAL A 194 -71.77 5.57 -22.41
N GLU A 195 -71.47 6.09 -23.61
CA GLU A 195 -72.40 6.87 -24.44
C GLU A 195 -72.95 6.00 -25.58
#